data_AF-A0AAU8JT95-F1
#
_entry.id   AF-A0AAU8JT95-F1
#
_cell.length_a   1.000
_cell.length_b   1.000
_cell.length_c   1.000
_cell.angle_alpha   90.00
_cell.angle_beta   90.00
_cell.angle_gamma   90.00
#
_symmetry.space_group_name_H-M   'P 1'
#
loop_
_entity.id
_entity.type
_entity.pdbx_description
1 polymer ?
#
loop_
_entity_poly.entity_id
_entity_poly.type
_entity_poly.pdbx_seq_one_letter_code
_entity_poly.pdbx_strand_id
1 'polypeptide(L)' 'MVEQQPRPCPACGGQQGTEKTRHSVDLDADGRQVHRQHTYWSPCTTCGGTGLSL' A
#
# COMPACT_ATOMS: atom_id res chain seq x y z
N MET A 1 -10.04 9.54 33.30
CA MET A 1 -9.17 9.79 32.13
C MET A 1 -9.44 8.62 31.19
N VAL A 2 -10.17 8.82 30.08
CA VAL A 2 -10.43 7.73 29.14
C VAL A 2 -9.17 7.58 28.30
N GLU A 3 -8.41 6.53 28.57
CA GLU A 3 -7.26 6.15 27.76
C GLU A 3 -7.81 5.71 26.40
N GLN A 4 -7.58 6.54 25.36
CA GLN A 4 -7.89 6.14 23.99
C GLN A 4 -6.89 5.06 23.62
N GLN A 5 -7.26 3.80 23.89
CA GLN A 5 -6.44 2.66 23.50
C GLN A 5 -6.22 2.72 21.98
N PRO A 6 -4.96 2.64 21.53
CA PRO A 6 -4.67 2.73 20.10
C PRO A 6 -5.40 1.60 19.38
N ARG A 7 -6.31 1.98 18.48
CA ARG A 7 -7.13 1.02 17.74
C ARG A 7 -6.40 0.58 16.49
N PRO A 8 -6.50 -0.69 16.06
CA PRO A 8 -5.96 -1.10 14.77
C PRO A 8 -6.59 -0.27 13.66
N CYS A 9 -5.76 0.27 12.77
CA CYS A 9 -6.24 1.13 11.69
C CYS A 9 -7.24 0.35 10.81
N PRO A 10 -8.48 0.82 10.66
CA PRO A 10 -9.52 0.07 9.93
C PRO A 10 -9.20 -0.07 8.44
N ALA A 11 -8.45 0.88 7.86
CA ALA A 11 -8.10 0.87 6.44
C ALA A 11 -7.10 -0.23 6.06
N CYS A 12 -6.21 -0.63 6.98
CA CYS A 12 -5.27 -1.74 6.76
C CYS A 12 -5.48 -2.90 7.73
N GLY A 13 -6.51 -2.87 8.58
CA GLY A 13 -6.76 -3.87 9.62
C GLY A 13 -5.59 -4.06 10.60
N GLY A 14 -4.77 -3.03 10.81
CA GLY A 14 -3.55 -3.13 11.63
C GLY A 14 -2.30 -3.69 10.92
N GLN A 15 -2.40 -4.05 9.63
CA GLN A 15 -1.28 -4.64 8.86
C GLN A 15 -0.17 -3.65 8.49
N GLN A 16 -0.26 -2.38 8.90
CA GLN A 16 0.73 -1.30 8.64
C GLN A 16 0.96 -0.97 7.15
N GLY A 17 0.39 -1.73 6.24
CA GLY A 17 0.59 -1.54 4.81
C GLY A 17 -0.27 -2.48 4.01
N THR A 18 -0.12 -2.37 2.70
CA THR A 18 -0.77 -3.26 1.75
C THR A 18 0.16 -3.49 0.58
N GLU A 19 0.14 -4.71 0.06
CA GLU A 19 0.79 -5.03 -1.20
C GLU A 19 0.01 -4.36 -2.32
N LYS A 20 0.74 -3.62 -3.16
CA LYS A 20 0.17 -2.94 -4.31
C LYS A 20 0.81 -3.46 -5.56
N THR A 21 -0.02 -3.60 -6.58
CA THR A 21 0.42 -4.06 -7.89
C THR A 21 0.18 -2.94 -8.88
N ARG A 22 1.27 -2.34 -9.38
CA ARG A 22 1.21 -1.34 -10.44
C ARG A 22 1.27 -2.04 -11.78
N HIS A 23 0.28 -1.77 -12.60
CA HIS A 23 0.23 -2.16 -13.99
C HIS A 23 0.70 -0.98 -14.84
N SER A 24 1.73 -1.21 -15.65
CA SER A 24 2.30 -0.22 -16.55
C SER A 24 2.40 -0.83 -17.94
N VAL A 25 2.26 0.00 -18.97
CA VAL A 25 2.59 -0.37 -20.34
C VAL A 25 3.88 0.34 -20.69
N ASP A 26 4.90 -0.43 -21.04
CA ASP A 26 6.21 0.08 -21.42
C ASP A 26 6.50 -0.31 -22.88
N LEU A 27 7.52 0.31 -23.49
CA LEU A 27 7.97 -0.06 -24.83
C LEU A 27 9.24 -0.90 -24.68
N ASP A 28 9.19 -2.13 -25.16
CA ASP A 28 10.39 -2.96 -25.24
C ASP A 28 11.39 -2.38 -26.25
N ALA A 29 12.61 -2.91 -26.26
CA ALA A 29 13.69 -2.46 -27.15
C ALA A 29 13.31 -2.47 -28.65
N ASP A 30 12.31 -3.28 -29.01
CA ASP A 30 11.77 -3.44 -30.36
C ASP A 30 10.59 -2.47 -30.67
N GLY A 31 10.27 -1.55 -29.75
CA GLY A 31 9.16 -0.59 -29.89
C GLY A 31 7.77 -1.20 -29.68
N ARG A 32 7.68 -2.39 -29.08
CA ARG A 32 6.42 -3.09 -28.82
C ARG A 32 5.92 -2.74 -27.42
N GLN A 33 4.62 -2.47 -27.32
CA GLN A 33 3.99 -2.28 -26.01
C GLN A 33 3.97 -3.59 -25.25
N VAL A 34 4.55 -3.59 -24.06
CA VAL A 34 4.52 -4.71 -23.14
C VAL A 34 3.89 -4.32 -21.82
N HIS A 35 3.10 -5.25 -21.29
CA HIS A 35 2.50 -5.11 -19.99
C HIS A 35 3.51 -5.50 -18.91
N ARG A 36 3.92 -4.53 -18.10
CA ARG A 36 4.79 -4.71 -16.93
C ARG A 36 3.93 -4.65 -15.68
N GLN A 37 4.10 -5.64 -14.82
CA GLN A 37 3.52 -5.66 -13.49
C GLN A 37 4.63 -5.48 -12.46
N HIS A 38 4.49 -4.47 -11.62
CA HIS A 38 5.39 -4.22 -10.49
C HIS A 38 4.61 -4.34 -9.19
N THR A 39 4.93 -5.38 -8.42
CA THR A 39 4.40 -5.56 -7.07
C THR A 39 5.34 -4.87 -6.08
N TYR A 40 4.79 -4.02 -5.23
CA TYR A 40 5.53 -3.29 -4.20
C TYR A 40 4.70 -3.17 -2.93
N TRP A 41 5.36 -3.19 -1.79
CA TRP A 41 4.72 -2.89 -0.52
C TRP A 41 4.64 -1.39 -0.32
N SER A 42 3.50 -0.89 0.16
CA SER A 42 3.38 0.51 0.57
C SER A 42 2.73 0.63 1.95
N PRO A 43 3.19 1.58 2.79
CA PRO A 43 2.55 1.84 4.07
C PRO A 43 1.10 2.27 3.85
N CYS A 44 0.24 1.94 4.81
CA CYS A 44 -1.15 2.34 4.76
C CYS A 44 -1.23 3.86 4.80
N THR A 45 -1.80 4.47 3.77
CA THR A 45 -1.90 5.94 3.65
C THR A 45 -2.75 6.56 4.75
N THR A 46 -3.67 5.79 5.34
CA THR A 46 -4.58 6.28 6.39
C THR A 46 -3.87 6.40 7.74
N CYS A 47 -3.05 5.42 8.12
CA CYS A 47 -2.30 5.47 9.38
C CYS A 47 -0.82 5.78 9.20
N GLY A 48 -0.36 6.16 7.99
CA GLY A 48 1.06 6.41 7.71
C GLY A 48 1.97 5.20 7.94
N GLY A 49 1.40 4.00 7.97
CA GLY A 49 2.12 2.77 8.28
C GLY A 49 2.32 2.46 9.77
N THR A 50 1.69 3.21 10.67
CA THR A 50 1.77 2.93 12.12
C THR A 50 0.92 1.72 12.54
N GLY A 51 -0.01 1.27 11.69
CA GLY A 51 -0.92 0.16 11.99
C GLY A 51 -2.01 0.52 13.01
N LEU A 52 -1.95 1.72 13.58
CA LEU A 52 -2.84 2.21 14.63
C LEU A 52 -3.50 3.50 14.16
N SER A 53 -4.79 3.64 14.44
CA SER A 53 -5.52 4.92 14.35
C SER A 53 -5.58 5.52 15.75
N LEU A 54 -5.06 6.75 15.89
CA LEU A 54 -5.22 7.59 17.09
C LEU A 54 -6.67 8.05 17.27
#